data_AF-A0A7Y7A9N8-F1
#
_entry.id   AF-A0A7Y7A9N8-F1
#
_cell.length_a   1.000
_cell.length_b   1.000
_cell.length_c   1.000
_cell.angle_alpha   90.00
_cell.angle_beta   90.00
_cell.angle_gamma   90.00
#
_symmetry.space_group_name_H-M   'P 1'
#
loop_
_entity.id
_entity.type
_entity.pdbx_description
1 polymer ?
#
loop_
_entity_poly.entity_id
_entity_poly.type
_entity_poly.pdbx_seq_one_letter_code
_entity_poly.pdbx_strand_id
1 'polypeptide(L)'
;MANLKKFVWEGAREGMKFDLYEHRFRVKIPGEATLLALTPLHLHVKGYANFIVKIEGEIEIIMADEAPSGVCSVVLNNDRRDNVSYITVGNTLVIHDSRVKIELDTERLYTWVAVDRPVSAKVGLWPQGHKMQMD
;
A
#
# COMPACT_ATOMS: atom_id res chain seq x y z
N MET A 1 -3.50 -2.38 16.88
CA MET A 1 -2.33 -1.47 16.97
C MET A 1 -1.94 -1.14 15.56
N ALA A 2 -1.92 0.14 15.20
CA ALA A 2 -1.69 0.61 13.84
C ALA A 2 -0.19 0.78 13.53
N ASN A 3 0.59 -0.28 13.78
CA ASN A 3 2.00 -0.32 13.44
C ASN A 3 2.17 -0.69 11.96
N LEU A 4 2.61 0.24 11.12
CA LEU A 4 2.68 0.06 9.66
C LEU A 4 3.56 -1.12 9.24
N LYS A 5 4.58 -1.49 10.03
CA LYS A 5 5.41 -2.67 9.76
C LYS A 5 4.63 -3.98 9.84
N LYS A 6 3.51 -4.01 10.58
CA LYS A 6 2.65 -5.19 10.69
C LYS A 6 1.76 -5.40 9.48
N PHE A 7 1.57 -4.38 8.65
CA PHE A 7 0.70 -4.41 7.47
C PHE A 7 1.50 -4.42 6.16
N VAL A 8 2.81 -4.61 6.25
CA VAL A 8 3.72 -4.86 5.14
C VAL A 8 4.44 -6.18 5.39
N TRP A 9 4.87 -6.88 4.34
CA TRP A 9 5.64 -8.12 4.47
C TRP A 9 6.82 -7.96 5.46
N GLU A 10 6.98 -8.92 6.39
CA GLU A 10 7.99 -8.84 7.47
C GLU A 10 9.43 -8.68 6.98
N GLY A 11 9.74 -9.20 5.79
CA GLY A 11 11.07 -9.10 5.17
C GLY A 11 11.31 -7.76 4.47
N ALA A 12 10.31 -6.89 4.38
CA ALA A 12 10.40 -5.63 3.66
C ALA A 12 11.40 -4.67 4.31
N ARG A 13 12.23 -4.06 3.47
CA ARG A 13 13.27 -3.09 3.86
C ARG A 13 13.25 -1.92 2.91
N GLU A 14 13.65 -0.76 3.40
CA GLU A 14 13.90 0.41 2.57
C GLU A 14 14.81 0.05 1.38
N GLY A 15 14.48 0.59 0.20
CA GLY A 15 15.11 0.29 -1.08
C GLY A 15 14.64 -1.02 -1.74
N MET A 16 13.82 -1.84 -1.07
CA MET A 16 13.30 -3.07 -1.65
C MET A 16 12.34 -2.79 -2.80
N LYS A 17 12.47 -3.58 -3.86
CA LYS A 17 11.57 -3.55 -5.01
C LYS A 17 10.46 -4.59 -4.89
N PHE A 18 9.29 -4.21 -5.38
CA PHE A 18 8.11 -5.06 -5.45
C PHE A 18 7.63 -5.17 -6.88
N ASP A 19 7.23 -6.38 -7.26
CA ASP A 19 6.36 -6.63 -8.40
C ASP A 19 4.94 -6.16 -8.07
N LEU A 20 4.22 -5.68 -9.08
CA LEU A 20 2.83 -5.24 -8.96
C LEU A 20 1.89 -6.36 -9.38
N TYR A 21 0.78 -6.52 -8.67
CA TYR A 21 -0.24 -7.53 -8.98
C TYR A 21 -1.63 -6.91 -9.00
N GLU A 22 -2.45 -7.29 -9.97
CA GLU A 22 -3.87 -6.93 -9.97
C GLU A 22 -4.63 -7.87 -9.01
N HIS A 23 -5.43 -7.32 -8.10
CA HIS A 23 -6.06 -8.09 -7.03
C HIS A 23 -7.04 -9.18 -7.50
N ARG A 24 -7.90 -8.88 -8.49
CA ARG A 24 -8.99 -9.77 -8.89
C ARG A 24 -8.49 -11.03 -9.58
N PHE A 25 -7.56 -10.88 -10.51
CA PHE A 25 -7.01 -11.97 -11.32
C PHE A 25 -5.67 -12.46 -10.78
N ARG A 26 -5.09 -11.75 -9.80
CA ARG A 26 -3.77 -12.03 -9.23
C ARG A 26 -2.68 -12.17 -10.29
N VAL A 27 -2.79 -11.36 -11.34
CA VAL A 27 -1.84 -11.35 -12.45
C VAL A 27 -0.78 -10.27 -12.20
N LYS A 28 0.48 -10.61 -12.46
CA LYS A 28 1.57 -9.65 -12.42
C LYS A 28 1.34 -8.56 -13.46
N ILE A 29 1.30 -7.31 -13.00
CA ILE A 29 1.27 -6.12 -13.84
C ILE A 29 2.71 -5.78 -14.22
N PRO A 30 3.03 -5.56 -15.52
CA PRO A 30 4.34 -5.06 -15.91
C PRO A 30 4.62 -3.73 -15.20
N GLY A 31 5.70 -3.65 -14.42
CA GLY A 31 5.96 -2.52 -13.54
C GLY A 31 6.72 -2.93 -12.31
N GLU A 32 7.08 -1.95 -11.49
CA GLU A 32 7.67 -2.17 -10.17
C GLU A 32 7.28 -1.05 -9.20
N ALA A 33 7.30 -1.36 -7.92
CA ALA A 33 7.31 -0.38 -6.84
C ALA A 33 8.59 -0.50 -6.03
N THR A 34 8.96 0.56 -5.34
CA THR A 34 10.10 0.65 -4.43
C THR A 34 9.60 1.14 -3.08
N LEU A 35 10.01 0.46 -2.01
CA LEU A 35 9.81 0.91 -0.64
C LEU A 35 10.83 2.00 -0.32
N LEU A 36 10.38 3.24 -0.16
CA LEU A 36 11.24 4.38 0.15
C LEU A 36 11.38 4.62 1.65
N ALA A 37 10.41 4.21 2.47
CA ALA A 37 10.50 4.25 3.92
C ALA A 37 9.55 3.23 4.55
N LEU A 38 9.98 2.60 5.65
CA LEU A 38 9.14 1.73 6.47
C LEU A 38 9.57 1.76 7.95
N THR A 39 8.77 2.43 8.77
CA THR A 39 8.87 2.46 10.23
C THR A 39 7.50 2.13 10.84
N PRO A 40 7.36 1.99 12.17
CA PRO A 40 6.04 1.78 12.79
C PRO A 40 4.99 2.85 12.42
N LEU A 41 5.42 4.08 12.14
CA LEU A 41 4.54 5.24 11.93
C LEU A 41 4.67 5.88 10.53
N HIS A 42 5.56 5.38 9.68
CA HIS A 42 5.78 5.92 8.33
C HIS A 42 5.93 4.81 7.30
N LEU A 43 5.15 4.90 6.21
CA LEU A 43 5.25 4.04 5.03
C LEU A 43 5.33 4.95 3.81
N HIS A 44 6.33 4.74 2.94
CA HIS A 44 6.46 5.45 1.68
C HIS A 44 6.78 4.48 0.57
N VAL A 45 5.93 4.43 -0.45
CA VAL A 45 6.06 3.55 -1.61
C VAL A 45 5.88 4.36 -2.88
N LYS A 46 6.77 4.14 -3.85
CA LYS A 46 6.67 4.73 -5.18
C LYS A 46 6.81 3.66 -6.24
N GLY A 47 5.99 3.72 -7.28
CA GLY A 47 6.04 2.72 -8.34
C GLY A 47 5.49 3.22 -9.67
N TYR A 48 5.54 2.34 -10.65
CA TYR A 48 4.93 2.55 -11.94
C TYR A 48 4.41 1.23 -12.51
N ALA A 49 3.35 1.33 -13.31
CA ALA A 49 2.84 0.25 -14.13
C ALA A 49 2.97 0.62 -15.62
N ASN A 50 3.50 -0.28 -16.42
CA ASN A 50 3.67 -0.16 -17.85
C ASN A 50 2.52 -0.87 -18.57
N PHE A 51 1.52 -0.10 -18.99
CA PHE A 51 0.48 -0.54 -19.93
C PHE A 51 0.76 0.06 -21.32
N ILE A 52 -0.28 0.34 -22.11
CA ILE A 52 -0.17 1.16 -23.33
C ILE A 52 0.48 2.52 -23.02
N VAL A 53 0.22 3.04 -21.82
CA VAL A 53 0.86 4.23 -21.25
C VAL A 53 1.47 3.85 -19.90
N LYS A 54 2.63 4.44 -19.58
CA LYS A 54 3.24 4.33 -18.25
C LYS A 54 2.42 5.13 -17.24
N ILE A 55 1.97 4.49 -16.19
CA ILE A 55 1.23 5.09 -15.08
C ILE A 55 2.15 5.08 -13.87
N GLU A 56 2.46 6.25 -13.31
CA GLU A 56 3.25 6.38 -12.09
C GLU A 56 2.34 6.58 -10.87
N GLY A 57 2.76 6.04 -9.73
CA GLY A 57 2.01 6.06 -8.48
C GLY A 57 2.94 6.28 -7.29
N GLU A 58 2.53 7.10 -6.33
CA GLU A 58 3.26 7.33 -5.09
C GLU A 58 2.29 7.42 -3.93
N ILE A 59 2.62 6.74 -2.83
CA ILE A 59 1.80 6.63 -1.62
C ILE A 59 2.70 6.81 -0.42
N GLU A 60 2.38 7.80 0.40
CA GLU A 60 3.01 8.03 1.69
C GLU A 60 1.93 8.04 2.78
N ILE A 61 2.16 7.34 3.89
CA ILE A 61 1.27 7.29 5.05
C ILE A 61 2.10 7.66 6.27
N ILE A 62 1.64 8.64 7.03
CA ILE A 62 2.29 9.16 8.24
C ILE A 62 1.27 9.13 9.38
N MET A 63 1.54 8.31 10.39
CA MET A 63 0.72 8.10 11.57
C MET A 63 1.25 8.94 12.74
N ALA A 64 0.37 9.46 13.59
CA ALA A 64 0.79 10.20 14.79
C ALA A 64 1.26 9.26 15.92
N ASP A 65 0.63 8.09 16.04
CA ASP A 65 0.92 7.07 17.04
C ASP A 65 0.46 5.67 16.56
N GLU A 66 0.65 4.64 17.39
CA GLU A 66 0.26 3.26 17.08
C GLU A 66 -1.16 2.90 17.59
N ALA A 67 -1.98 3.88 17.98
CA ALA A 67 -3.34 3.64 18.45
C ALA A 67 -4.14 2.87 17.39
N PRO A 68 -5.08 1.98 17.78
CA PRO A 68 -5.80 1.16 16.83
C PRO A 68 -6.74 1.95 15.89
N SER A 69 -7.06 3.19 16.21
CA SER A 69 -7.82 4.10 15.37
C SER A 69 -7.42 5.54 15.66
N GLY A 70 -7.58 6.42 14.68
CA GLY A 70 -7.18 7.82 14.82
C GLY A 70 -7.24 8.54 13.48
N VAL A 71 -6.38 9.55 13.34
CA VAL A 71 -6.18 10.27 12.09
C VAL A 71 -4.72 10.22 11.66
N CYS A 72 -4.49 10.24 10.35
CA CYS A 72 -3.16 10.21 9.75
C CYS A 72 -3.06 11.22 8.60
N SER A 73 -1.84 11.38 8.09
CA SER A 73 -1.58 12.08 6.84
C SER A 73 -1.30 11.08 5.73
N VAL A 74 -1.87 11.31 4.55
CA VAL A 74 -1.64 10.51 3.35
C VAL A 74 -1.20 11.42 2.22
N VAL A 75 -0.16 11.05 1.49
CA VAL A 75 0.23 11.68 0.22
C VAL A 75 -0.02 10.69 -0.90
N LEU A 76 -0.84 11.05 -1.88
CA LEU A 76 -1.09 10.25 -3.08
C LEU A 76 -0.73 11.05 -4.32
N ASN A 77 0.29 10.63 -5.07
CA ASN A 77 0.71 11.33 -6.30
C ASN A 77 0.89 12.84 -6.12
N ASN A 78 1.57 13.24 -5.03
CA ASN A 78 1.75 14.63 -4.58
C ASN A 78 0.49 15.35 -4.05
N ASP A 79 -0.68 14.69 -4.00
CA ASP A 79 -1.87 15.19 -3.31
C ASP A 79 -1.79 14.80 -1.82
N ARG A 80 -1.31 15.74 -0.99
CA ARG A 80 -1.26 15.57 0.47
C ARG A 80 -2.63 15.84 1.09
N ARG A 81 -3.04 14.95 1.99
CA ARG A 81 -4.23 15.08 2.81
C ARG A 81 -3.88 14.78 4.26
N ASP A 82 -4.24 15.71 5.12
CA ASP A 82 -4.10 15.56 6.57
C ASP A 82 -5.48 15.24 7.18
N ASN A 83 -5.48 14.73 8.41
CA ASN A 83 -6.69 14.36 9.16
C ASN A 83 -7.53 13.27 8.47
N VAL A 84 -6.89 12.28 7.83
CA VAL A 84 -7.57 11.13 7.23
C VAL A 84 -7.80 10.07 8.28
N SER A 85 -9.05 9.66 8.47
CA SER A 85 -9.41 8.63 9.46
C SER A 85 -8.81 7.28 9.13
N TYR A 86 -8.33 6.59 10.17
CA TYR A 86 -7.92 5.20 10.05
C TYR A 86 -8.47 4.33 11.19
N ILE A 87 -8.58 3.03 10.92
CA ILE A 87 -8.94 2.02 11.89
C ILE A 87 -8.23 0.70 11.57
N THR A 88 -7.78 -0.01 12.60
CA THR A 88 -7.33 -1.40 12.50
C THR A 88 -8.46 -2.35 12.85
N VAL A 89 -8.78 -3.25 11.93
CA VAL A 89 -9.80 -4.30 12.08
C VAL A 89 -9.14 -5.64 11.81
N GLY A 90 -8.94 -6.44 12.86
CA GLY A 90 -8.17 -7.69 12.74
C GLY A 90 -6.72 -7.42 12.29
N ASN A 91 -6.34 -7.97 11.13
CA ASN A 91 -5.01 -7.81 10.52
C ASN A 91 -4.98 -6.75 9.41
N THR A 92 -6.05 -5.98 9.26
CA THR A 92 -6.17 -4.97 8.21
C THR A 92 -6.13 -3.57 8.82
N LEU A 93 -5.29 -2.69 8.28
CA LEU A 93 -5.37 -1.25 8.48
C LEU A 93 -6.18 -0.63 7.34
N VAL A 94 -7.30 0.02 7.69
CA VAL A 94 -8.15 0.73 6.74
C VAL A 94 -7.99 2.22 6.97
N ILE A 95 -7.55 2.95 5.94
CA ILE A 95 -7.45 4.40 5.92
C ILE A 95 -8.48 4.89 4.90
N HIS A 96 -9.39 5.77 5.30
CA HIS A 96 -10.44 6.23 4.40
C HIS A 96 -10.86 7.68 4.64
N ASP A 97 -11.18 8.36 3.54
CA ASP A 97 -11.93 9.62 3.50
C ASP A 97 -12.98 9.56 2.37
N SER A 98 -13.58 10.70 2.02
CA SER A 98 -14.58 10.82 0.94
C SER A 98 -14.02 10.60 -0.48
N ARG A 99 -12.71 10.43 -0.64
CA ARG A 99 -11.99 10.45 -1.92
C ARG A 99 -10.98 9.32 -2.09
N VAL A 100 -10.58 8.64 -1.01
CA VAL A 100 -9.54 7.61 -0.94
C VAL A 100 -9.95 6.56 0.06
N LYS A 101 -9.69 5.30 -0.29
CA LYS A 101 -9.77 4.17 0.62
C LYS A 101 -8.54 3.29 0.41
N ILE A 102 -7.60 3.32 1.34
CA ILE A 102 -6.40 2.47 1.37
C ILE A 102 -6.66 1.35 2.38
N GLU A 103 -6.38 0.12 1.98
CA GLU A 103 -6.48 -1.06 2.83
C GLU A 103 -5.13 -1.76 2.83
N LEU A 104 -4.36 -1.63 3.92
CA LEU A 104 -3.15 -2.42 4.10
C LEU A 104 -3.51 -3.68 4.87
N ASP A 105 -3.22 -4.84 4.29
CA ASP A 105 -3.44 -6.14 4.91
C ASP A 105 -2.26 -7.04 4.59
N THR A 106 -1.84 -7.81 5.58
CA THR A 106 -0.88 -8.91 5.45
C THR A 106 -1.58 -10.23 5.64
N GLU A 107 -2.50 -10.58 4.74
CA GLU A 107 -2.71 -11.99 4.45
C GLU A 107 -1.51 -12.45 3.62
N ARG A 108 -0.80 -13.50 4.05
CA ARG A 108 0.12 -14.29 3.21
C ARG A 108 0.95 -13.48 2.19
N LEU A 109 1.81 -12.59 2.70
CA LEU A 109 2.81 -11.80 1.96
C LEU A 109 2.29 -10.61 1.13
N TYR A 110 0.99 -10.28 1.16
CA TYR A 110 0.45 -9.16 0.39
C TYR A 110 0.64 -7.81 1.13
N THR A 111 0.74 -6.72 0.36
CA THR A 111 0.38 -5.38 0.79
C THR A 111 -0.55 -4.84 -0.27
N TRP A 112 -1.84 -4.76 0.03
CA TRP A 112 -2.79 -4.18 -0.89
C TRP A 112 -2.78 -2.66 -0.77
N VAL A 113 -2.94 -1.99 -1.89
CA VAL A 113 -3.33 -0.59 -1.88
C VAL A 113 -4.49 -0.43 -2.85
N ALA A 114 -5.64 -0.05 -2.32
CA ALA A 114 -6.75 0.45 -3.11
C ALA A 114 -6.66 1.97 -3.16
N VAL A 115 -6.92 2.56 -4.33
CA VAL A 115 -7.13 4.00 -4.48
C VAL A 115 -8.39 4.15 -5.33
N ASP A 116 -9.49 4.55 -4.71
CA ASP A 116 -10.77 4.71 -5.41
C ASP A 116 -10.77 5.99 -6.24
N ARG A 117 -10.36 5.90 -7.53
CA ARG A 117 -10.62 6.88 -8.60
C ARG A 117 -10.63 6.16 -9.96
N PRO A 118 -11.34 6.67 -10.99
CA PRO A 118 -12.47 6.08 -11.73
C PRO A 118 -12.36 4.61 -12.22
N VAL A 119 -11.24 3.93 -12.02
CA VAL A 119 -11.09 2.48 -12.13
C VAL A 119 -10.65 2.00 -10.76
N SER A 120 -11.54 1.36 -9.99
CA SER A 120 -11.22 0.75 -8.69
C SER A 120 -10.23 -0.41 -8.92
N ALA A 121 -8.95 -0.08 -9.05
CA ALA A 121 -7.87 -1.03 -9.18
C ALA A 121 -7.24 -1.21 -7.80
N LYS A 122 -7.40 -2.40 -7.24
CA LYS A 122 -6.67 -2.83 -6.04
C LYS A 122 -5.37 -3.45 -6.52
N VAL A 123 -4.25 -2.82 -6.20
CA VAL A 123 -2.91 -3.26 -6.60
C VAL A 123 -2.22 -3.87 -5.39
N GLY A 124 -1.70 -5.08 -5.55
CA GLY A 124 -0.88 -5.75 -4.56
C GLY A 124 0.60 -5.50 -4.84
N LEU A 125 1.37 -5.29 -3.77
CA LEU A 125 2.83 -5.25 -3.81
C LEU A 125 3.38 -6.62 -3.40
N TRP A 126 4.28 -7.18 -4.19
CA TRP A 126 4.89 -8.50 -3.95
C TRP A 126 6.41 -8.43 -4.03
N PRO A 127 7.20 -9.04 -3.12
CA PRO A 127 8.66 -8.99 -3.19
C PRO A 127 9.16 -9.46 -4.55
N GLN A 128 9.97 -8.63 -5.22
CA GLN A 128 10.43 -8.94 -6.57
C GLN A 128 11.17 -10.29 -6.61
N GLY A 129 10.91 -11.08 -7.66
CA GLY A 129 11.58 -12.37 -7.88
C GLY A 129 11.01 -13.55 -7.07
N HIS A 130 10.01 -13.33 -6.22
CA HIS A 130 9.28 -14.41 -5.55
C HIS A 130 8.06 -14.78 -6.40
N LYS A 131 7.82 -16.08 -6.63
CA LYS A 131 6.54 -16.51 -7.25
C LYS A 131 5.43 -16.33 -6.22
N MET A 132 4.38 -15.61 -6.60
CA MET A 132 3.14 -15.60 -5.82
C MET A 132 2.60 -17.03 -5.77
N GLN A 133 2.60 -17.64 -4.59
CA GLN A 133 2.01 -18.97 -4.39
C GLN A 133 0.49 -18.81 -4.52
N MET A 134 -0.05 -19.32 -5.63
CA MET A 134 -1.48 -19.48 -5.82
C MET A 134 -1.86 -20.79 -5.15
N ASP A 135 -2.64 -20.70 -4.07
CA ASP A 135 -3.41 -21.83 -3.53
C ASP A 135 -4.53 -22.22 -4.50
#